data_AF-A0A1U8A4F6-F1
#
_entry.id   AF-A0A1U8A4F6-F1
#
_cell.length_a   1.000
_cell.length_b   1.000
_cell.length_c   1.000
_cell.angle_alpha   90.00
_cell.angle_beta   90.00
_cell.angle_gamma   90.00
#
_symmetry.space_group_name_H-M   'P 1'
#
loop_
_entity.id
_entity.type
_entity.pdbx_description
1 polymer ?
#
loop_
_entity_poly.entity_id
_entity_poly.type
_entity_poly.pdbx_seq_one_letter_code
_entity_poly.pdbx_strand_id
1 'polypeptide(L)'
;MKSTTAGCILMKYMIFLVLIVLPIGGDSLDAALADAEKSKKVIKVNLDGSGEFKTVTDALKSIPTDNKERVVISIGPGEYVEKITVDKPFITFYGSPQNMPTLSFGGTAHEYGTVDSASVMVLADYFVAANIIMKNSAPIPTGQFRFNGGQAVAMRVSGDKAAFYNCRFIGFQDTLLAYKGRHYFKDCYVEGTVDFVFGGGKTLFMNTEIRSISNELVMIVAQARKNASEDNGFSFVHCKVTGTGDIYLGRPWFPYGRIIFAFTDMCAQVNPLGWHEGAFPTTNVYFVEYKNTGPGSNTDKRPAWVKTKLSDAEVQPFLSTGFINGDDWLTPPPSL
;
A
#
# COMPACT_ATOMS: atom_id res chain seq x y z
N MET A 1 11.29 36.80 58.25
CA MET A 1 12.51 37.11 57.46
C MET A 1 13.22 35.80 57.21
N LYS A 2 13.35 35.19 56.02
CA LYS A 2 13.27 35.55 54.59
C LYS A 2 12.65 34.31 53.88
N SER A 3 11.53 34.38 53.14
CA SER A 3 11.41 34.56 51.68
C SER A 3 12.47 33.90 50.79
N THR A 4 12.10 32.83 50.06
CA THR A 4 12.34 32.59 48.61
C THR A 4 11.63 31.29 48.18
N THR A 5 10.49 31.32 47.47
CA THR A 5 10.26 31.37 46.01
C THR A 5 10.05 29.98 45.38
N ALA A 6 8.95 29.90 44.63
CA ALA A 6 8.38 28.76 43.93
C ALA A 6 9.25 28.18 42.81
N GLY A 7 9.02 26.91 42.49
CA GLY A 7 9.55 26.21 41.31
C GLY A 7 8.58 25.13 40.85
N CYS A 8 7.52 25.56 40.16
CA CYS A 8 6.52 24.72 39.51
C CYS A 8 7.16 24.01 38.30
N ILE A 9 7.27 22.68 38.33
CA ILE A 9 7.62 21.89 37.14
C ILE A 9 6.33 21.25 36.61
N LEU A 10 5.58 22.04 35.82
CA LEU A 10 4.56 21.50 34.94
C LEU A 10 5.27 20.89 33.72
N MET A 11 5.23 19.56 33.62
CA MET A 11 5.69 18.81 32.47
C MET A 11 4.74 19.10 31.30
N LYS A 12 5.06 20.12 30.49
CA LYS A 12 4.33 20.45 29.26
C LYS A 12 4.60 19.38 28.22
N TYR A 13 3.63 18.50 28.00
CA TYR A 13 3.53 17.68 26.78
C TYR A 13 3.36 18.61 25.58
N MET A 14 4.43 18.81 24.80
CA MET A 14 4.34 19.39 23.46
C MET A 14 3.78 18.32 22.53
N ILE A 15 2.46 18.36 22.32
CA ILE A 15 1.80 17.70 21.20
C ILE A 15 2.30 18.41 19.93
N PHE A 16 3.22 17.79 19.20
CA PHE A 16 3.53 18.19 17.83
C PHE A 16 2.35 17.79 16.95
N LEU A 17 1.41 18.71 16.77
CA LEU A 17 0.41 18.63 15.73
C LEU A 17 1.14 18.89 14.41
N VAL A 18 1.59 17.83 13.73
CA VAL A 18 2.04 17.96 12.34
C VAL A 18 0.78 18.21 11.51
N LEU A 19 0.49 19.49 11.27
CA LEU A 19 -0.41 19.90 10.21
C LEU A 19 0.22 19.42 8.90
N ILE A 20 -0.27 18.28 8.39
CA ILE A 20 -0.02 17.88 7.00
C ILE A 20 -0.80 18.88 6.15
N VAL A 21 -0.14 19.96 5.76
CA VAL A 21 -0.61 20.82 4.69
C VAL A 21 -0.47 20.00 3.42
N LEU A 22 -1.59 19.46 2.92
CA LEU A 22 -1.64 18.98 1.54
C LEU A 22 -1.24 20.15 0.65
N PRO A 23 -0.38 19.97 -0.37
CA PRO A 23 -0.08 21.04 -1.30
C PRO A 23 -1.39 21.51 -1.92
N ILE A 24 -1.74 22.77 -1.66
CA ILE A 24 -2.75 23.47 -2.44
C ILE A 24 -2.10 23.59 -3.83
N GLY A 25 -2.65 22.85 -4.80
CA GLY A 25 -2.09 22.75 -6.14
C GLY A 25 -1.77 24.13 -6.72
N GLY A 26 -0.51 24.32 -7.10
CA GLY A 26 0.01 25.49 -7.78
C GLY A 26 1.37 25.19 -8.40
N ASP A 27 1.40 25.17 -9.74
CA ASP A 27 2.55 25.25 -10.66
C ASP A 27 3.51 24.05 -10.89
N SER A 28 3.46 22.94 -10.14
CA SER A 28 4.47 21.84 -10.26
C SER A 28 3.99 20.48 -10.77
N LEU A 29 2.72 20.33 -11.17
CA LEU A 29 2.22 19.05 -11.67
C LEU A 29 2.85 18.70 -13.02
N ASP A 30 3.11 17.40 -13.24
CA ASP A 30 3.47 16.83 -14.52
C ASP A 30 2.51 17.33 -15.61
N ALA A 31 3.05 17.81 -16.72
CA ALA A 31 2.26 18.46 -17.77
C ALA A 31 1.16 17.55 -18.33
N ALA A 32 1.43 16.25 -18.50
CA ALA A 32 0.45 15.30 -19.03
C ALA A 32 -0.69 15.09 -18.03
N LEU A 33 -0.37 15.02 -16.73
CA LEU A 33 -1.39 14.95 -15.68
C LEU A 33 -2.20 16.25 -15.60
N ALA A 34 -1.53 17.41 -15.64
CA ALA A 34 -2.20 18.71 -15.60
C ALA A 34 -3.17 18.87 -16.77
N ASP A 35 -2.78 18.44 -17.97
CA ASP A 35 -3.65 18.41 -19.15
C ASP A 35 -4.83 17.45 -18.98
N ALA A 36 -4.58 16.24 -18.47
CA ALA A 36 -5.63 15.25 -18.25
C ALA A 36 -6.66 15.70 -17.21
N GLU A 37 -6.27 16.49 -16.21
CA GLU A 37 -7.18 17.00 -15.17
C GLU A 37 -8.04 18.18 -15.63
N LYS A 38 -7.78 18.81 -16.79
CA LYS A 38 -8.58 19.93 -17.32
C LYS A 38 -10.00 19.53 -17.71
N SER A 39 -10.18 18.29 -18.16
CA SER A 39 -11.47 17.71 -18.55
C SER A 39 -11.65 16.38 -17.83
N LYS A 40 -12.79 16.22 -17.15
CA LYS A 40 -13.14 15.00 -16.42
C LYS A 40 -14.36 14.36 -17.05
N LYS A 41 -14.21 13.13 -17.52
CA LYS A 41 -15.33 12.28 -17.95
C LYS A 41 -15.71 11.34 -16.82
N VAL A 42 -17.00 11.25 -16.51
CA VAL A 42 -17.52 10.26 -15.54
C VAL A 42 -18.28 9.18 -16.31
N ILE A 43 -17.97 7.92 -16.01
CA ILE A 43 -18.68 6.74 -16.51
C ILE A 43 -19.30 6.02 -15.33
N LYS A 44 -20.61 5.78 -15.35
CA LYS A 44 -21.32 5.08 -14.25
C LYS A 44 -21.40 3.58 -14.49
N VAL A 45 -21.05 2.79 -13.48
CA VAL A 45 -21.09 1.32 -13.53
C VAL A 45 -21.92 0.79 -12.38
N ASN A 46 -23.09 0.21 -12.65
CA ASN A 46 -23.99 -0.34 -11.62
C ASN A 46 -24.47 -1.74 -12.01
N LEU A 47 -24.35 -2.72 -11.10
CA LEU A 47 -24.76 -4.11 -11.35
C LEU A 47 -26.25 -4.24 -11.73
N ASP A 48 -27.10 -3.38 -11.20
CA ASP A 48 -28.55 -3.35 -11.46
C ASP A 48 -28.91 -2.81 -12.86
N GLY A 49 -27.94 -2.28 -13.60
CA GLY A 49 -28.14 -1.69 -14.93
C GLY A 49 -28.60 -0.23 -14.93
N SER A 50 -28.62 0.45 -13.78
CA SER A 50 -28.92 1.89 -13.70
C SER A 50 -27.75 2.79 -14.13
N GLY A 51 -26.57 2.22 -14.36
CA GLY A 51 -25.39 2.89 -14.91
C GLY A 51 -25.29 2.72 -16.43
N GLU A 52 -24.26 3.32 -17.03
CA GLU A 52 -23.93 3.13 -18.45
C GLU A 52 -23.44 1.70 -18.74
N PHE A 53 -22.77 1.08 -17.77
CA PHE A 53 -22.31 -0.30 -17.85
C PHE A 53 -22.72 -1.10 -16.60
N LYS A 54 -22.80 -2.42 -16.75
CA LYS A 54 -22.97 -3.36 -15.63
C LYS A 54 -21.65 -3.88 -15.07
N THR A 55 -20.59 -3.82 -15.86
CA THR A 55 -19.28 -4.40 -15.57
C THR A 55 -18.21 -3.31 -15.63
N VAL A 56 -17.16 -3.46 -14.82
CA VAL A 56 -16.02 -2.54 -14.86
C VAL A 56 -15.19 -2.76 -16.13
N THR A 57 -15.09 -4.02 -16.57
CA THR A 57 -14.35 -4.38 -17.78
C THR A 57 -14.94 -3.72 -19.03
N ASP A 58 -16.26 -3.68 -19.19
CA ASP A 58 -16.86 -3.05 -20.39
C ASP A 58 -16.76 -1.52 -20.34
N ALA A 59 -16.83 -0.91 -19.15
CA ALA A 59 -16.55 0.51 -18.98
C ALA A 59 -15.12 0.85 -19.43
N LEU A 60 -14.12 0.04 -19.03
CA LEU A 60 -12.72 0.22 -19.45
C LEU A 60 -12.50 0.03 -20.96
N LYS A 61 -13.24 -0.89 -21.60
CA LYS A 61 -13.19 -1.10 -23.06
C LYS A 61 -13.77 0.08 -23.85
N SER A 62 -14.68 0.85 -23.26
CA SER A 62 -15.30 2.01 -23.91
C SER A 62 -14.37 3.22 -24.04
N ILE A 63 -13.23 3.20 -23.33
CA ILE A 63 -12.27 4.30 -23.29
C ILE A 63 -11.27 4.13 -24.45
N PRO A 64 -10.94 5.19 -25.22
CA PRO A 64 -9.94 5.12 -26.28
C PRO A 64 -8.57 4.67 -25.77
N THR A 65 -7.83 3.90 -26.57
CA THR A 65 -6.50 3.39 -26.18
C THR A 65 -5.48 4.51 -25.96
N ASP A 66 -5.64 5.65 -26.63
CA ASP A 66 -4.79 6.83 -26.52
C ASP A 66 -5.35 7.89 -25.54
N ASN A 67 -6.08 7.46 -24.50
CA ASN A 67 -6.72 8.35 -23.53
C ASN A 67 -5.76 9.40 -22.96
N LYS A 68 -6.15 10.67 -23.04
CA LYS A 68 -5.41 11.83 -22.49
C LYS A 68 -6.18 12.61 -21.44
N GLU A 69 -7.40 12.19 -21.12
CA GLU A 69 -8.28 12.88 -20.18
C GLU A 69 -8.51 12.03 -18.94
N ARG A 70 -8.77 12.67 -17.80
CA ARG A 70 -9.17 11.97 -16.59
C ARG A 70 -10.53 11.30 -16.81
N VAL A 71 -10.56 9.98 -16.78
CA VAL A 71 -11.81 9.20 -16.84
C VAL A 71 -12.09 8.58 -15.47
N VAL A 72 -13.15 9.04 -14.82
CA VAL A 72 -13.62 8.52 -13.54
C VAL A 72 -14.69 7.48 -13.78
N ILE A 73 -14.37 6.23 -13.47
CA ILE A 73 -15.32 5.13 -13.43
C ILE A 73 -15.94 5.13 -12.03
N SER A 74 -17.16 5.65 -11.95
CA SER A 74 -17.98 5.68 -10.73
C SER A 74 -18.71 4.36 -10.58
N ILE A 75 -18.28 3.55 -9.62
CA ILE A 75 -18.74 2.17 -9.44
C ILE A 75 -19.74 2.13 -8.28
N GLY A 76 -20.98 1.73 -8.58
CA GLY A 76 -22.04 1.52 -7.60
C GLY A 76 -21.77 0.34 -6.68
N PRO A 77 -22.53 0.17 -5.59
CA PRO A 77 -22.29 -0.87 -4.61
C PRO A 77 -22.51 -2.29 -5.18
N GLY A 78 -21.80 -3.26 -4.61
CA GLY A 78 -21.94 -4.68 -4.92
C GLY A 78 -20.59 -5.38 -5.14
N GLU A 79 -20.64 -6.69 -5.40
CA GLU A 79 -19.46 -7.50 -5.75
C GLU A 79 -19.42 -7.75 -7.26
N TYR A 80 -18.41 -7.20 -7.92
CA TYR A 80 -18.11 -7.34 -9.33
C TYR A 80 -17.09 -8.46 -9.49
N VAL A 81 -17.57 -9.66 -9.87
CA VAL A 81 -16.73 -10.85 -10.05
C VAL A 81 -16.15 -10.83 -11.46
N GLU A 82 -15.00 -10.17 -11.61
CA GLU A 82 -14.34 -9.92 -12.89
C GLU A 82 -12.82 -9.91 -12.69
N LYS A 83 -12.07 -10.42 -13.69
CA LYS A 83 -10.63 -10.20 -13.77
C LYS A 83 -10.36 -8.91 -14.55
N ILE A 84 -9.91 -7.87 -13.85
CA ILE A 84 -9.88 -6.49 -14.37
C ILE A 84 -8.46 -6.07 -14.72
N THR A 85 -8.27 -5.53 -15.92
CA THR A 85 -7.00 -4.93 -16.37
C THR A 85 -7.21 -3.48 -16.74
N VAL A 86 -6.46 -2.57 -16.10
CA VAL A 86 -6.40 -1.15 -16.42
C VAL A 86 -5.10 -0.87 -17.18
N ASP A 87 -5.24 -0.67 -18.49
CA ASP A 87 -4.13 -0.52 -19.46
C ASP A 87 -4.07 0.86 -20.12
N LYS A 88 -4.96 1.78 -19.74
CA LYS A 88 -5.03 3.16 -20.23
C LYS A 88 -4.70 4.12 -19.09
N PRO A 89 -3.96 5.21 -19.34
CA PRO A 89 -3.57 6.15 -18.29
C PRO A 89 -4.76 7.01 -17.84
N PHE A 90 -4.57 7.72 -16.73
CA PHE A 90 -5.53 8.70 -16.18
C PHE A 90 -6.90 8.12 -15.82
N ILE A 91 -6.96 6.85 -15.44
CA ILE A 91 -8.19 6.19 -14.97
C ILE A 91 -8.34 6.39 -13.47
N THR A 92 -9.56 6.69 -13.04
CA THR A 92 -9.93 6.70 -11.63
C THR A 92 -11.05 5.70 -11.37
N PHE A 93 -10.88 4.82 -10.38
CA PHE A 93 -11.99 4.06 -9.80
C PHE A 93 -12.51 4.79 -8.57
N TYR A 94 -13.82 5.05 -8.54
CA TYR A 94 -14.45 5.78 -7.44
C TYR A 94 -15.68 5.04 -6.94
N GLY A 95 -15.69 4.71 -5.65
CA GLY A 95 -16.83 4.17 -4.93
C GLY A 95 -17.36 5.12 -3.85
N SER A 96 -18.51 4.78 -3.27
CA SER A 96 -18.99 5.45 -2.06
C SER A 96 -18.27 4.91 -0.82
N PRO A 97 -17.76 5.76 0.09
CA PRO A 97 -17.13 5.28 1.32
C PRO A 97 -18.08 4.51 2.24
N GLN A 98 -19.39 4.78 2.18
CA GLN A 98 -20.40 4.09 2.99
C GLN A 98 -20.76 2.72 2.39
N ASN A 99 -20.64 2.55 1.08
CA ASN A 99 -21.01 1.34 0.35
C ASN A 99 -19.97 1.05 -0.73
N MET A 100 -18.75 0.68 -0.30
CA MET A 100 -17.64 0.45 -1.22
C MET A 100 -17.93 -0.77 -2.13
N PRO A 101 -17.79 -0.65 -3.46
CA PRO A 101 -17.82 -1.80 -4.35
C PRO A 101 -16.65 -2.74 -4.08
N THR A 102 -16.90 -4.03 -4.27
CA THR A 102 -15.87 -5.08 -4.22
C THR A 102 -15.57 -5.55 -5.64
N LEU A 103 -14.31 -5.43 -6.04
CA LEU A 103 -13.78 -5.98 -7.28
C LEU A 103 -13.06 -7.29 -6.94
N SER A 104 -13.55 -8.42 -7.44
CA SER A 104 -13.04 -9.72 -7.03
C SER A 104 -12.87 -10.73 -8.16
N PHE A 105 -11.89 -11.61 -7.97
CA PHE A 105 -11.64 -12.78 -8.81
C PHE A 105 -10.83 -13.82 -8.03
N GLY A 106 -11.00 -15.11 -8.33
CA GLY A 106 -10.40 -16.22 -7.58
C GLY A 106 -9.16 -16.83 -8.27
N GLY A 107 -8.27 -16.01 -8.82
CA GLY A 107 -7.09 -16.48 -9.53
C GLY A 107 -5.99 -16.95 -8.57
N THR A 108 -5.36 -18.09 -8.87
CA THR A 108 -4.21 -18.60 -8.10
C THR A 108 -2.96 -18.71 -8.99
N ALA A 109 -1.80 -18.79 -8.36
CA ALA A 109 -0.54 -19.00 -9.07
C ALA A 109 -0.44 -20.36 -9.76
N HIS A 110 -1.20 -21.35 -9.31
CA HIS A 110 -1.29 -22.63 -10.00
C HIS A 110 -1.85 -22.49 -11.43
N GLU A 111 -2.83 -21.62 -11.61
CA GLU A 111 -3.49 -21.41 -12.90
C GLU A 111 -2.82 -20.30 -13.72
N TYR A 112 -2.42 -19.20 -13.07
CA TYR A 112 -1.97 -17.98 -13.75
C TYR A 112 -0.51 -17.62 -13.51
N GLY A 113 0.19 -18.32 -12.60
CA GLY A 113 1.39 -17.78 -11.96
C GLY A 113 1.03 -16.63 -11.00
N THR A 114 1.92 -16.33 -10.05
CA THR A 114 1.66 -15.32 -9.00
C THR A 114 1.27 -13.96 -9.59
N VAL A 115 2.04 -13.50 -10.57
CA VAL A 115 1.94 -12.15 -11.12
C VAL A 115 0.61 -11.91 -11.84
N ASP A 116 0.12 -12.89 -12.59
CA ASP A 116 -1.14 -12.77 -13.35
C ASP A 116 -2.34 -13.39 -12.60
N SER A 117 -2.16 -13.88 -11.37
CA SER A 117 -3.27 -14.32 -10.50
C SER A 117 -4.15 -13.15 -10.01
N ALA A 118 -3.67 -11.91 -10.17
CA ALA A 118 -4.30 -10.69 -9.70
C ALA A 118 -5.77 -10.53 -10.14
N SER A 119 -6.65 -10.21 -9.18
CA SER A 119 -8.05 -9.86 -9.48
C SER A 119 -8.15 -8.52 -10.21
N VAL A 120 -7.35 -7.53 -9.78
CA VAL A 120 -7.21 -6.23 -10.45
C VAL A 120 -5.75 -5.98 -10.80
N MET A 121 -5.48 -5.70 -12.07
CA MET A 121 -4.16 -5.35 -12.59
C MET A 121 -4.15 -3.91 -13.11
N VAL A 122 -3.41 -3.04 -12.43
CA VAL A 122 -3.16 -1.66 -12.86
C VAL A 122 -1.81 -1.60 -13.56
N LEU A 123 -1.85 -1.55 -14.88
CA LEU A 123 -0.64 -1.53 -15.73
C LEU A 123 -0.28 -0.11 -16.19
N ALA A 124 -1.23 0.83 -16.13
CA ALA A 124 -1.11 2.17 -16.67
C ALA A 124 -0.81 3.23 -15.61
N ASP A 125 -0.19 4.31 -16.07
CA ASP A 125 0.26 5.42 -15.22
C ASP A 125 -0.90 6.31 -14.77
N TYR A 126 -0.68 7.05 -13.68
CA TYR A 126 -1.64 8.04 -13.13
C TYR A 126 -2.99 7.45 -12.72
N PHE A 127 -3.02 6.15 -12.39
CA PHE A 127 -4.21 5.51 -11.86
C PHE A 127 -4.54 6.01 -10.45
N VAL A 128 -5.83 6.22 -10.19
CA VAL A 128 -6.32 6.55 -8.83
C VAL A 128 -7.45 5.61 -8.44
N ALA A 129 -7.47 5.12 -7.22
CA ALA A 129 -8.66 4.48 -6.65
C ALA A 129 -9.06 5.15 -5.33
N ALA A 130 -10.37 5.33 -5.14
CA ALA A 130 -10.91 5.78 -3.88
C ALA A 130 -12.15 4.97 -3.48
N ASN A 131 -12.18 4.52 -2.21
CA ASN A 131 -13.31 3.80 -1.63
C ASN A 131 -13.66 2.50 -2.39
N ILE A 132 -12.63 1.70 -2.71
CA ILE A 132 -12.76 0.43 -3.44
C ILE A 132 -12.22 -0.71 -2.59
N ILE A 133 -12.91 -1.85 -2.59
CA ILE A 133 -12.40 -3.12 -2.07
C ILE A 133 -11.86 -3.94 -3.24
N MET A 134 -10.60 -4.34 -3.20
CA MET A 134 -9.96 -5.25 -4.15
C MET A 134 -9.66 -6.55 -3.43
N LYS A 135 -10.23 -7.65 -3.91
CA LYS A 135 -10.25 -8.93 -3.20
C LYS A 135 -9.88 -10.08 -4.12
N ASN A 136 -8.93 -10.92 -3.70
CA ASN A 136 -8.83 -12.26 -4.27
C ASN A 136 -9.74 -13.21 -3.50
N SER A 137 -10.63 -13.91 -4.20
CA SER A 137 -11.60 -14.83 -3.59
C SER A 137 -11.14 -16.28 -3.52
N ALA A 138 -9.89 -16.57 -3.92
CA ALA A 138 -9.31 -17.89 -3.75
C ALA A 138 -9.31 -18.31 -2.26
N PRO A 139 -9.56 -19.59 -1.96
CA PRO A 139 -9.55 -20.07 -0.58
C PRO A 139 -8.14 -19.96 0.02
N ILE A 140 -8.07 -19.90 1.35
CA ILE A 140 -6.78 -19.95 2.05
C ILE A 140 -6.02 -21.21 1.61
N PRO A 141 -4.76 -21.09 1.16
CA PRO A 141 -4.05 -22.24 0.64
C PRO A 141 -3.61 -23.15 1.79
N THR A 142 -3.89 -24.45 1.67
CA THR A 142 -3.58 -25.47 2.70
C THR A 142 -2.67 -26.57 2.17
N GLY A 143 -1.90 -27.21 3.06
CA GLY A 143 -1.05 -28.35 2.69
C GLY A 143 0.03 -27.97 1.65
N GLN A 144 0.34 -28.91 0.74
CA GLN A 144 1.35 -28.69 -0.31
C GLN A 144 0.99 -27.53 -1.25
N PHE A 145 -0.31 -27.25 -1.46
CA PHE A 145 -0.77 -26.17 -2.33
C PHE A 145 -0.30 -24.79 -1.85
N ARG A 146 -0.10 -24.61 -0.54
CA ARG A 146 0.50 -23.40 0.04
C ARG A 146 1.87 -23.07 -0.52
N PHE A 147 2.67 -24.08 -0.81
CA PHE A 147 4.04 -23.87 -1.31
C PHE A 147 4.13 -23.93 -2.83
N ASN A 148 3.16 -24.57 -3.49
CA ASN A 148 3.15 -24.78 -4.92
C ASN A 148 1.82 -24.35 -5.56
N GLY A 149 1.69 -23.04 -5.79
CA GLY A 149 0.58 -22.46 -6.56
C GLY A 149 -0.53 -21.79 -5.73
N GLY A 150 -0.43 -21.77 -4.40
CA GLY A 150 -1.41 -21.19 -3.50
C GLY A 150 -1.37 -19.66 -3.37
N GLN A 151 -0.41 -18.98 -4.01
CA GLN A 151 -0.36 -17.53 -4.06
C GLN A 151 -1.57 -16.98 -4.82
N ALA A 152 -2.18 -15.90 -4.33
CA ALA A 152 -3.41 -15.37 -4.90
C ALA A 152 -3.50 -13.85 -4.71
N VAL A 153 -3.12 -13.11 -5.76
CA VAL A 153 -2.99 -11.65 -5.70
C VAL A 153 -4.38 -10.99 -5.79
N ALA A 154 -4.69 -10.07 -4.88
CA ALA A 154 -5.93 -9.28 -4.95
C ALA A 154 -5.74 -8.09 -5.89
N MET A 155 -4.61 -7.42 -5.77
CA MET A 155 -4.27 -6.27 -6.61
C MET A 155 -2.79 -6.28 -6.98
N ARG A 156 -2.53 -6.07 -8.26
CA ARG A 156 -1.20 -5.76 -8.80
C ARG A 156 -1.19 -4.34 -9.34
N VAL A 157 -0.19 -3.57 -8.95
CA VAL A 157 0.12 -2.26 -9.55
C VAL A 157 1.51 -2.25 -10.16
N SER A 158 1.57 -1.86 -11.42
CA SER A 158 2.77 -1.81 -12.26
C SER A 158 2.93 -0.49 -13.02
N GLY A 159 1.86 0.30 -13.13
CA GLY A 159 1.91 1.66 -13.67
C GLY A 159 2.52 2.63 -12.67
N ASP A 160 3.22 3.63 -13.18
CA ASP A 160 3.86 4.65 -12.35
C ASP A 160 2.83 5.67 -11.84
N LYS A 161 3.14 6.33 -10.73
CA LYS A 161 2.34 7.43 -10.18
C LYS A 161 0.88 7.02 -9.87
N ALA A 162 0.70 5.89 -9.18
CA ALA A 162 -0.63 5.39 -8.79
C ALA A 162 -0.98 5.73 -7.33
N ALA A 163 -2.22 6.18 -7.08
CA ALA A 163 -2.69 6.56 -5.73
C ALA A 163 -3.95 5.79 -5.31
N PHE A 164 -4.01 5.42 -4.03
CA PHE A 164 -5.10 4.66 -3.42
C PHE A 164 -5.54 5.33 -2.13
N TYR A 165 -6.83 5.66 -2.02
CA TYR A 165 -7.41 6.40 -0.92
C TYR A 165 -8.57 5.62 -0.29
N ASN A 166 -8.48 5.30 1.00
CA ASN A 166 -9.54 4.55 1.69
C ASN A 166 -9.92 3.25 0.95
N CYS A 167 -8.92 2.55 0.42
CA CYS A 167 -9.08 1.28 -0.28
C CYS A 167 -8.81 0.10 0.66
N ARG A 168 -9.42 -1.04 0.37
CA ARG A 168 -9.21 -2.30 1.09
C ARG A 168 -8.63 -3.35 0.15
N PHE A 169 -7.60 -4.05 0.58
CA PHE A 169 -6.94 -5.12 -0.17
C PHE A 169 -7.04 -6.41 0.62
N ILE A 170 -7.78 -7.38 0.09
CA ILE A 170 -8.22 -8.58 0.81
C ILE A 170 -7.71 -9.84 0.11
N GLY A 171 -6.97 -10.66 0.84
CA GLY A 171 -6.41 -11.91 0.35
C GLY A 171 -5.70 -12.68 1.46
N PHE A 172 -4.92 -13.69 1.08
CA PHE A 172 -4.12 -14.49 2.01
C PHE A 172 -2.63 -14.34 1.69
N GLN A 173 -2.07 -15.27 0.92
CA GLN A 173 -0.70 -15.19 0.45
C GLN A 173 -0.62 -14.30 -0.79
N ASP A 174 0.33 -13.36 -0.78
CA ASP A 174 0.62 -12.44 -1.88
C ASP A 174 -0.53 -11.44 -2.20
N THR A 175 -1.28 -10.96 -1.20
CA THR A 175 -2.46 -10.06 -1.39
C THR A 175 -2.18 -8.84 -2.28
N LEU A 176 -1.14 -8.04 -1.99
CA LEU A 176 -0.86 -6.78 -2.66
C LEU A 176 0.52 -6.80 -3.34
N LEU A 177 0.51 -6.83 -4.67
CA LEU A 177 1.71 -6.77 -5.50
C LEU A 177 1.99 -5.34 -5.96
N ALA A 178 2.81 -4.61 -5.20
CA ALA A 178 3.40 -3.33 -5.62
C ALA A 178 4.62 -3.61 -6.52
N TYR A 179 4.36 -3.99 -7.77
CA TYR A 179 5.32 -4.61 -8.68
C TYR A 179 6.49 -3.69 -9.06
N LYS A 180 6.19 -2.52 -9.64
CA LYS A 180 7.15 -1.50 -10.11
C LYS A 180 6.43 -0.15 -10.20
N GLY A 181 7.18 0.95 -10.21
CA GLY A 181 6.61 2.31 -10.24
C GLY A 181 6.50 2.94 -8.85
N ARG A 182 6.07 4.21 -8.82
CA ARG A 182 5.82 5.00 -7.62
C ARG A 182 4.35 4.90 -7.22
N HIS A 183 4.10 4.54 -5.97
CA HIS A 183 2.73 4.35 -5.50
C HIS A 183 2.49 5.00 -4.13
N TYR A 184 1.27 5.46 -3.93
CA TYR A 184 0.81 6.03 -2.67
C TYR A 184 -0.46 5.33 -2.18
N PHE A 185 -0.43 4.82 -0.95
CA PHE A 185 -1.57 4.21 -0.29
C PHE A 185 -1.86 5.02 0.99
N LYS A 186 -3.03 5.67 1.05
CA LYS A 186 -3.41 6.53 2.18
C LYS A 186 -4.74 6.10 2.76
N ASP A 187 -4.79 5.98 4.08
CA ASP A 187 -5.98 5.58 4.83
C ASP A 187 -6.52 4.21 4.39
N CYS A 188 -5.62 3.33 3.92
CA CYS A 188 -6.00 2.03 3.37
C CYS A 188 -6.02 0.94 4.44
N TYR A 189 -6.49 -0.23 4.02
CA TYR A 189 -6.44 -1.47 4.79
C TYR A 189 -5.89 -2.59 3.91
N VAL A 190 -4.91 -3.35 4.39
CA VAL A 190 -4.37 -4.54 3.71
C VAL A 190 -4.41 -5.72 4.67
N GLU A 191 -4.97 -6.86 4.24
CA GLU A 191 -4.92 -8.10 5.02
C GLU A 191 -4.29 -9.28 4.27
N GLY A 192 -3.65 -10.17 5.03
CA GLY A 192 -3.12 -11.41 4.49
C GLY A 192 -2.31 -12.25 5.49
N THR A 193 -1.53 -13.18 4.95
CA THR A 193 -0.80 -14.20 5.73
C THR A 193 0.69 -14.23 5.42
N VAL A 194 1.07 -14.60 4.20
CA VAL A 194 2.49 -14.73 3.80
C VAL A 194 2.76 -13.74 2.67
N ASP A 195 3.82 -12.96 2.84
CA ASP A 195 4.33 -11.97 1.88
C ASP A 195 3.23 -11.08 1.29
N PHE A 196 2.23 -10.73 2.10
CA PHE A 196 0.98 -10.17 1.58
C PHE A 196 1.11 -8.70 1.13
N VAL A 197 2.26 -8.06 1.36
CA VAL A 197 2.70 -6.85 0.65
C VAL A 197 4.08 -7.11 0.02
N PHE A 198 4.15 -7.18 -1.30
CA PHE A 198 5.40 -7.59 -1.98
C PHE A 198 5.63 -6.87 -3.31
N GLY A 199 6.87 -6.95 -3.80
CA GLY A 199 7.27 -6.40 -5.10
C GLY A 199 8.44 -5.42 -5.04
N GLY A 200 8.70 -4.76 -6.17
CA GLY A 200 9.86 -3.90 -6.41
C GLY A 200 9.50 -2.43 -6.68
N GLY A 201 8.30 -1.99 -6.30
CA GLY A 201 7.88 -0.58 -6.39
C GLY A 201 8.58 0.35 -5.39
N LYS A 202 8.45 1.65 -5.64
CA LYS A 202 8.77 2.73 -4.69
C LYS A 202 7.47 3.20 -4.06
N THR A 203 7.12 2.62 -2.92
CA THR A 203 5.74 2.69 -2.39
C THR A 203 5.72 3.32 -1.00
N LEU A 204 4.87 4.33 -0.82
CA LEU A 204 4.57 4.92 0.47
C LEU A 204 3.18 4.50 0.93
N PHE A 205 3.13 3.85 2.09
CA PHE A 205 1.91 3.58 2.85
C PHE A 205 1.82 4.60 3.98
N MET A 206 0.71 5.33 4.04
CA MET A 206 0.47 6.38 5.03
C MET A 206 -0.85 6.13 5.73
N ASN A 207 -0.85 6.16 7.07
CA ASN A 207 -2.05 5.93 7.87
C ASN A 207 -2.83 4.67 7.47
N THR A 208 -2.11 3.59 7.12
CA THR A 208 -2.69 2.35 6.61
C THR A 208 -2.67 1.27 7.69
N GLU A 209 -3.76 0.52 7.82
CA GLU A 209 -3.78 -0.68 8.65
C GLU A 209 -3.27 -1.89 7.86
N ILE A 210 -2.30 -2.59 8.43
CA ILE A 210 -1.67 -3.78 7.90
C ILE A 210 -2.02 -4.92 8.85
N ARG A 211 -2.98 -5.75 8.45
CA ARG A 211 -3.60 -6.76 9.33
C ARG A 211 -3.21 -8.18 8.94
N SER A 212 -2.58 -8.90 9.85
CA SER A 212 -2.38 -10.34 9.69
C SER A 212 -3.63 -11.15 10.06
N ILE A 213 -3.90 -12.20 9.28
CA ILE A 213 -5.05 -13.10 9.48
C ILE A 213 -4.62 -14.57 9.46
N SER A 214 -3.76 -14.95 10.40
CA SER A 214 -3.24 -16.32 10.54
C SER A 214 -3.13 -16.73 12.01
N ASN A 215 -3.07 -18.04 12.29
CA ASN A 215 -2.66 -18.57 13.59
C ASN A 215 -1.22 -19.13 13.56
N GLU A 216 -0.55 -18.97 12.43
CA GLU A 216 0.81 -19.46 12.19
C GLU A 216 1.77 -18.29 11.96
N LEU A 217 2.98 -18.60 11.52
CA LEU A 217 3.96 -17.61 11.06
C LEU A 217 3.40 -16.78 9.90
N VAL A 218 3.57 -15.46 10.01
CA VAL A 218 3.13 -14.44 9.08
C VAL A 218 4.35 -13.65 8.62
N MET A 219 4.43 -13.40 7.31
CA MET A 219 5.36 -12.43 6.74
C MET A 219 4.53 -11.30 6.15
N ILE A 220 4.69 -10.09 6.66
CA ILE A 220 3.98 -8.94 6.10
C ILE A 220 4.60 -8.57 4.75
N VAL A 221 5.89 -8.22 4.75
CA VAL A 221 6.53 -7.61 3.59
C VAL A 221 7.58 -8.51 2.95
N ALA A 222 7.57 -8.64 1.63
CA ALA A 222 8.63 -9.25 0.84
C ALA A 222 9.12 -8.30 -0.28
N GLN A 223 10.17 -7.53 0.00
CA GLN A 223 10.61 -6.45 -0.89
C GLN A 223 11.70 -6.92 -1.87
N ALA A 224 11.54 -6.55 -3.15
CA ALA A 224 12.24 -7.14 -4.29
C ALA A 224 13.39 -6.31 -4.90
N ARG A 225 13.97 -5.38 -4.15
CA ARG A 225 15.10 -4.55 -4.61
C ARG A 225 16.34 -5.41 -4.84
N LYS A 226 16.92 -5.30 -6.05
CA LYS A 226 17.96 -6.22 -6.53
C LYS A 226 19.38 -5.71 -6.41
N ASN A 227 19.59 -4.40 -6.40
CA ASN A 227 20.92 -3.78 -6.39
C ASN A 227 20.89 -2.39 -5.73
N ALA A 228 22.07 -1.87 -5.40
CA ALA A 228 22.23 -0.58 -4.71
C ALA A 228 21.80 0.64 -5.54
N SER A 229 21.84 0.55 -6.88
CA SER A 229 21.45 1.65 -7.78
C SER A 229 19.94 1.84 -7.92
N GLU A 230 19.15 0.81 -7.61
CA GLU A 230 17.68 0.93 -7.62
C GLU A 230 17.21 1.85 -6.50
N ASP A 231 16.30 2.77 -6.82
CA ASP A 231 15.67 3.67 -5.84
C ASP A 231 14.25 3.23 -5.45
N ASN A 232 13.98 1.92 -5.49
CA ASN A 232 12.71 1.33 -5.02
C ASN A 232 12.76 0.91 -3.54
N GLY A 233 11.62 0.67 -2.91
CA GLY A 233 11.54 0.47 -1.45
C GLY A 233 10.13 0.70 -0.95
N PHE A 234 9.79 0.11 0.19
CA PHE A 234 8.50 0.33 0.84
C PHE A 234 8.69 1.10 2.14
N SER A 235 7.92 2.18 2.31
CA SER A 235 7.89 2.97 3.53
C SER A 235 6.48 2.97 4.12
N PHE A 236 6.36 2.62 5.40
CA PHE A 236 5.13 2.57 6.17
C PHE A 236 5.21 3.64 7.25
N VAL A 237 4.37 4.67 7.16
CA VAL A 237 4.43 5.87 7.99
C VAL A 237 3.08 6.12 8.66
N HIS A 238 3.07 6.24 9.99
CA HIS A 238 1.83 6.36 10.78
C HIS A 238 0.85 5.19 10.57
N CYS A 239 1.38 4.03 10.19
CA CYS A 239 0.58 2.82 9.96
C CYS A 239 0.25 2.11 11.27
N LYS A 240 -0.54 1.04 11.17
CA LYS A 240 -0.78 0.10 12.26
C LYS A 240 -0.50 -1.32 11.78
N VAL A 241 0.24 -2.10 12.56
CA VAL A 241 0.37 -3.55 12.41
C VAL A 241 -0.54 -4.21 13.43
N THR A 242 -1.58 -4.89 12.95
CA THR A 242 -2.62 -5.53 13.77
C THR A 242 -2.79 -6.99 13.36
N GLY A 243 -3.55 -7.76 14.14
CA GLY A 243 -3.96 -9.12 13.76
C GLY A 243 -3.44 -10.22 14.68
N THR A 244 -3.35 -11.41 14.12
CA THR A 244 -3.02 -12.68 14.81
C THR A 244 -1.85 -13.41 14.15
N GLY A 245 -1.34 -14.43 14.83
CA GLY A 245 -0.22 -15.26 14.36
C GLY A 245 1.13 -14.80 14.91
N ASP A 246 2.20 -15.41 14.42
CA ASP A 246 3.58 -15.03 14.73
C ASP A 246 4.11 -14.10 13.64
N ILE A 247 4.01 -12.78 13.88
CA ILE A 247 4.17 -11.76 12.84
C ILE A 247 5.62 -11.34 12.70
N TYR A 248 6.14 -11.45 11.48
CA TYR A 248 7.36 -10.78 11.05
C TYR A 248 7.01 -9.62 10.12
N LEU A 249 7.62 -8.46 10.39
CA LEU A 249 7.48 -7.21 9.64
C LEU A 249 7.91 -7.39 8.18
N GLY A 250 8.87 -8.26 7.91
CA GLY A 250 9.19 -8.66 6.55
C GLY A 250 10.48 -9.44 6.40
N ARG A 251 10.78 -9.73 5.13
CA ARG A 251 11.98 -10.43 4.68
C ARG A 251 12.46 -9.86 3.34
N PRO A 252 13.76 -9.98 3.00
CA PRO A 252 14.23 -9.64 1.67
C PRO A 252 13.76 -10.72 0.69
N TRP A 253 13.01 -10.33 -0.33
CA TRP A 253 12.78 -11.21 -1.47
C TRP A 253 13.98 -11.20 -2.41
N PHE A 254 14.72 -10.09 -2.47
CA PHE A 254 15.98 -9.94 -3.20
C PHE A 254 17.07 -9.28 -2.33
N PRO A 255 18.36 -9.38 -2.69
CA PRO A 255 19.48 -9.11 -1.79
C PRO A 255 19.58 -7.68 -1.23
N TYR A 256 18.93 -6.70 -1.84
CA TYR A 256 19.04 -5.28 -1.46
C TYR A 256 17.72 -4.73 -0.89
N GLY A 257 16.85 -5.63 -0.39
CA GLY A 257 15.53 -5.28 0.14
C GLY A 257 15.55 -4.00 0.99
N ARG A 258 14.58 -3.11 0.76
CA ARG A 258 14.46 -1.83 1.49
C ARG A 258 13.06 -1.65 2.06
N ILE A 259 12.94 -1.68 3.39
CA ILE A 259 11.66 -1.63 4.11
C ILE A 259 11.81 -0.69 5.32
N ILE A 260 10.91 0.27 5.45
CA ILE A 260 10.92 1.25 6.54
C ILE A 260 9.57 1.20 7.26
N PHE A 261 9.59 0.97 8.57
CA PHE A 261 8.45 1.21 9.45
C PHE A 261 8.76 2.38 10.37
N ALA A 262 8.03 3.49 10.22
CA ALA A 262 8.21 4.70 11.01
C ALA A 262 6.89 5.16 11.64
N PHE A 263 6.93 5.54 12.91
CA PHE A 263 5.75 5.97 13.67
C PHE A 263 4.58 4.99 13.58
N THR A 264 4.88 3.69 13.46
CA THR A 264 3.90 2.64 13.28
C THR A 264 3.56 2.03 14.63
N ASP A 265 2.27 1.87 14.91
CA ASP A 265 1.80 1.15 16.10
C ASP A 265 1.78 -0.36 15.84
N MET A 266 2.40 -1.15 16.71
CA MET A 266 2.64 -2.58 16.50
C MET A 266 1.99 -3.41 17.62
N CYS A 267 1.08 -4.32 17.24
CA CYS A 267 0.44 -5.24 18.19
C CYS A 267 1.43 -6.23 18.81
N ALA A 268 1.02 -6.91 19.88
CA ALA A 268 1.89 -7.79 20.66
C ALA A 268 2.32 -9.07 19.91
N GLN A 269 1.74 -9.30 18.72
CA GLN A 269 1.96 -10.49 17.91
C GLN A 269 3.18 -10.33 17.00
N VAL A 270 3.75 -9.13 16.91
CA VAL A 270 5.06 -8.93 16.27
C VAL A 270 6.12 -9.70 17.05
N ASN A 271 6.73 -10.67 16.36
CA ASN A 271 7.77 -11.52 16.91
C ASN A 271 8.92 -10.65 17.47
N PRO A 272 9.55 -11.01 18.59
CA PRO A 272 10.68 -10.23 19.12
C PRO A 272 11.88 -10.09 18.17
N LEU A 273 12.08 -11.03 17.23
CA LEU A 273 13.06 -10.87 16.15
C LEU A 273 12.60 -9.85 15.10
N GLY A 274 11.29 -9.71 14.90
CA GLY A 274 10.64 -8.75 14.02
C GLY A 274 10.87 -8.96 12.52
N TRP A 275 12.03 -9.49 12.12
CA TRP A 275 12.46 -9.61 10.73
C TRP A 275 13.07 -10.98 10.45
N HIS A 276 12.88 -11.46 9.23
CA HIS A 276 13.34 -12.76 8.80
C HIS A 276 14.40 -12.61 7.70
N GLU A 277 15.45 -13.44 7.74
CA GLU A 277 16.61 -13.32 6.84
C GLU A 277 16.27 -13.62 5.38
N GLY A 278 15.26 -14.45 5.13
CA GLY A 278 14.82 -14.79 3.78
C GLY A 278 15.76 -15.82 3.14
N ALA A 279 15.91 -15.74 1.81
CA ALA A 279 16.76 -16.67 1.06
C ALA A 279 18.14 -16.10 0.69
N PHE A 280 18.35 -14.79 0.90
CA PHE A 280 19.57 -14.08 0.52
C PHE A 280 20.29 -13.56 1.77
N PRO A 281 21.62 -13.37 1.72
CA PRO A 281 22.35 -12.73 2.81
C PRO A 281 21.80 -11.33 3.13
N THR A 282 21.73 -11.00 4.42
CA THR A 282 21.19 -9.72 4.90
C THR A 282 22.18 -8.57 4.86
N THR A 283 23.41 -8.79 4.38
CA THR A 283 24.50 -7.80 4.38
C THR A 283 24.15 -6.48 3.67
N ASN A 284 23.30 -6.53 2.64
CA ASN A 284 22.97 -5.38 1.80
C ASN A 284 21.54 -4.85 1.98
N VAL A 285 20.77 -5.39 2.92
CA VAL A 285 19.39 -4.93 3.16
C VAL A 285 19.38 -3.60 3.89
N TYR A 286 18.31 -2.83 3.71
CA TYR A 286 18.07 -1.58 4.41
C TYR A 286 16.71 -1.63 5.09
N PHE A 287 16.67 -2.28 6.26
CA PHE A 287 15.45 -2.43 7.07
C PHE A 287 15.50 -1.51 8.28
N VAL A 288 14.44 -0.75 8.49
CA VAL A 288 14.38 0.34 9.46
C VAL A 288 13.15 0.21 10.34
N GLU A 289 13.34 0.37 11.64
CA GLU A 289 12.29 0.70 12.61
C GLU A 289 12.61 2.05 13.25
N TYR A 290 11.67 2.99 13.23
CA TYR A 290 11.90 4.34 13.73
C TYR A 290 10.70 4.90 14.48
N LYS A 291 10.86 5.17 15.77
CA LYS A 291 9.82 5.74 16.66
C LYS A 291 8.48 4.99 16.58
N ASN A 292 8.53 3.67 16.41
CA ASN A 292 7.36 2.79 16.46
C ASN A 292 6.85 2.64 17.90
N THR A 293 5.55 2.40 18.06
CA THR A 293 4.88 2.26 19.35
C THR A 293 4.16 0.93 19.46
N GLY A 294 3.60 0.65 20.63
CA GLY A 294 2.81 -0.54 20.90
C GLY A 294 3.65 -1.71 21.43
N PRO A 295 3.00 -2.77 21.95
CA PRO A 295 3.69 -3.87 22.61
C PRO A 295 4.65 -4.66 21.72
N GLY A 296 4.46 -4.64 20.38
CA GLY A 296 5.33 -5.32 19.42
C GLY A 296 6.57 -4.52 18.98
N SER A 297 6.71 -3.26 19.41
CA SER A 297 7.77 -2.36 18.92
C SER A 297 9.09 -2.44 19.67
N ASN A 298 9.23 -3.33 20.66
CA ASN A 298 10.50 -3.49 21.37
C ASN A 298 11.57 -4.06 20.42
N THR A 299 12.66 -3.30 20.24
CA THR A 299 13.75 -3.63 19.33
C THR A 299 14.93 -4.39 19.95
N ASP A 300 14.93 -4.69 21.26
CA ASP A 300 16.09 -5.25 21.98
C ASP A 300 16.58 -6.60 21.43
N LYS A 301 15.69 -7.36 20.79
CA LYS A 301 15.97 -8.68 20.21
C LYS A 301 16.07 -8.67 18.69
N ARG A 302 16.00 -7.50 18.05
CA ARG A 302 16.10 -7.42 16.59
C ARG A 302 17.50 -7.85 16.14
N PRO A 303 17.63 -8.53 14.99
CA PRO A 303 18.92 -8.83 14.40
C PRO A 303 19.76 -7.57 14.18
N ALA A 304 21.08 -7.69 14.32
CA ALA A 304 22.01 -6.55 14.23
C ALA A 304 22.02 -5.82 12.87
N TRP A 305 21.53 -6.48 11.82
CA TRP A 305 21.41 -5.90 10.47
C TRP A 305 20.17 -4.99 10.31
N VAL A 306 19.26 -4.97 11.29
CA VAL A 306 18.12 -4.04 11.35
C VAL A 306 18.55 -2.72 11.96
N LYS A 307 18.19 -1.59 11.32
CA LYS A 307 18.54 -0.26 11.77
C LYS A 307 17.46 0.31 12.69
N THR A 308 17.79 0.44 13.97
CA THR A 308 16.85 0.89 15.02
C THR A 308 17.31 2.16 15.74
N LYS A 309 18.54 2.63 15.46
CA LYS A 309 19.18 3.79 16.09
C LYS A 309 19.58 4.84 15.06
N LEU A 310 18.64 5.24 14.22
CA LEU A 310 18.82 6.29 13.22
C LEU A 310 18.46 7.66 13.81
N SER A 311 19.17 8.69 13.38
CA SER A 311 18.81 10.09 13.62
C SER A 311 17.59 10.48 12.79
N ASP A 312 16.91 11.54 13.21
CA ASP A 312 15.78 12.12 12.48
C ASP A 312 16.16 12.42 11.02
N ALA A 313 17.36 12.97 10.78
CA ALA A 313 17.86 13.34 9.45
C ALA A 313 18.06 12.14 8.52
N GLU A 314 18.51 10.99 9.04
CA GLU A 314 18.70 9.77 8.24
C GLU A 314 17.38 9.17 7.78
N VAL A 315 16.30 9.32 8.55
CA VAL A 315 15.00 8.75 8.23
C VAL A 315 14.12 9.71 7.43
N GLN A 316 14.32 11.04 7.55
CA GLN A 316 13.53 12.08 6.84
C GLN A 316 13.19 11.74 5.38
N PRO A 317 14.11 11.26 4.53
CA PRO A 317 13.83 10.98 3.12
C PRO A 317 12.74 9.93 2.87
N PHE A 318 12.39 9.11 3.87
CA PHE A 318 11.40 8.03 3.76
C PHE A 318 10.03 8.39 4.36
N LEU A 319 9.89 9.54 5.03
CA LEU A 319 8.74 9.83 5.88
C LEU A 319 7.58 10.55 5.17
N SER A 320 7.85 11.21 4.05
CA SER A 320 6.87 12.06 3.36
C SER A 320 6.63 11.62 1.92
N THR A 321 5.69 12.28 1.25
CA THR A 321 5.46 12.15 -0.20
C THR A 321 6.71 12.45 -1.03
N GLY A 322 7.71 13.15 -0.48
CA GLY A 322 9.01 13.33 -1.11
C GLY A 322 9.72 12.01 -1.41
N PHE A 323 9.49 10.96 -0.61
CA PHE A 323 10.00 9.60 -0.90
C PHE A 323 9.58 9.13 -2.29
N ILE A 324 8.34 9.38 -2.69
CA ILE A 324 7.78 8.95 -3.97
C ILE A 324 7.74 10.08 -5.01
N ASN A 325 8.48 11.17 -4.78
CA ASN A 325 8.44 12.37 -5.61
C ASN A 325 7.01 12.87 -5.85
N GLY A 326 6.16 12.82 -4.80
CA GLY A 326 4.72 13.03 -4.91
C GLY A 326 4.31 14.44 -5.35
N ASP A 327 5.17 15.44 -5.16
CA ASP A 327 4.86 16.84 -5.44
C ASP A 327 4.56 17.12 -6.93
N ASP A 328 5.01 16.24 -7.84
CA ASP A 328 4.79 16.37 -9.29
C ASP A 328 3.58 15.60 -9.82
N TRP A 329 2.96 14.72 -9.03
CA TRP A 329 1.93 13.81 -9.57
C TRP A 329 0.78 13.46 -8.63
N LEU A 330 0.96 13.66 -7.33
CA LEU A 330 -0.03 13.25 -6.36
C LEU A 330 -1.16 14.28 -6.30
N THR A 331 -2.34 13.88 -6.75
CA THR A 331 -3.56 14.69 -6.63
C THR A 331 -4.30 14.37 -5.34
N PRO A 332 -5.09 15.31 -4.79
CA PRO A 332 -5.97 15.03 -3.65
C PRO A 332 -6.91 13.85 -3.92
N PRO A 333 -7.46 13.22 -2.87
CA PRO A 333 -8.50 12.20 -3.04
C PRO A 333 -9.61 12.71 -3.98
N PRO A 334 -10.05 11.90 -4.96
CA PRO A 334 -11.11 12.32 -5.87
C PRO A 334 -12.40 12.59 -5.10
N SER A 335 -13.11 13.63 -5.51
CA SER A 335 -14.46 13.96 -5.04
C SER A 335 -15.38 14.02 -6.26
N LEU A 336 -16.44 13.19 -6.27
CA LEU A 336 -17.53 13.28 -7.24
C LEU A 336 -18.78 13.89 -6.62
#